data_AF-A0A646P6K5-F1
#
_entry.id   AF-A0A646P6K5-F1
#
_cell.length_a   1.000
_cell.length_b   1.000
_cell.length_c   1.000
_cell.angle_alpha   90.00
_cell.angle_beta   90.00
_cell.angle_gamma   90.00
#
_symmetry.space_group_name_H-M   'P 1'
#
loop_
_entity.id
_entity.type
_entity.pdbx_description
1 polymer ?
#
loop_
_entity_poly.entity_id
_entity_poly.type
_entity_poly.pdbx_seq_one_letter_code
_entity_poly.pdbx_strand_id
1 'polypeptide(L)'
;MKLLFTYDDRDDAEEAAEKLTGEKRLASERDSTVTIYNLFGIPSWGNFHRLGMYRLGELKDLLARRTAWQQIDQANHAEIIA
;
A
#
# COMPACT_ATOMS: atom_id res chain seq x y z
N MET A 1 11.55 -11.04 4.52
CA MET A 1 10.47 -10.38 3.72
C MET A 1 9.14 -11.16 3.66
N LYS A 2 8.03 -10.48 3.35
CA LYS A 2 6.68 -11.03 3.07
C LYS A 2 6.18 -10.49 1.73
N LEU A 3 5.25 -11.19 1.07
CA LEU A 3 4.55 -10.66 -0.11
C LEU A 3 3.72 -9.45 0.33
N LEU A 4 3.95 -8.30 -0.31
CA LEU A 4 3.22 -7.06 -0.02
C LEU A 4 2.10 -6.85 -1.05
N PHE A 5 2.41 -6.97 -2.34
CA PHE A 5 1.44 -6.79 -3.42
C PHE A 5 1.85 -7.58 -4.67
N THR A 6 0.87 -7.85 -5.53
CA THR A 6 1.06 -8.49 -6.84
C THR A 6 0.58 -7.53 -7.90
N TYR A 7 1.46 -7.19 -8.83
CA TYR A 7 1.17 -6.34 -9.97
C TYR A 7 1.05 -7.19 -11.23
N ASP A 8 0.23 -6.74 -12.16
CA ASP A 8 0.07 -7.26 -13.51
C ASP A 8 0.95 -6.51 -14.53
N ASP A 9 1.31 -5.26 -14.24
CA ASP A 9 2.26 -4.46 -15.00
C ASP A 9 3.66 -4.43 -14.35
N ARG A 10 4.70 -4.39 -15.20
CA ARG A 10 6.10 -4.39 -14.74
C ARG A 10 6.52 -3.02 -14.20
N ASP A 11 6.17 -1.97 -14.92
CA ASP A 11 6.64 -0.61 -14.63
C ASP A 11 6.01 -0.14 -13.30
N ASP A 12 4.73 -0.45 -13.08
CA ASP A 12 4.06 -0.22 -11.79
C ASP A 12 4.75 -0.96 -10.64
N ALA A 13 5.18 -2.20 -10.87
CA ALA A 13 5.85 -3.02 -9.86
C ALA A 13 7.26 -2.51 -9.53
N GLU A 14 8.00 -2.06 -10.55
CA GLU A 14 9.32 -1.44 -10.39
C GLU A 14 9.21 -0.11 -9.64
N GLU A 15 8.26 0.76 -10.02
CA GLU A 15 8.00 2.04 -9.33
C GLU A 15 7.64 1.80 -7.85
N ALA A 16 6.77 0.83 -7.58
CA ALA A 16 6.40 0.44 -6.22
C ALA A 16 7.60 -0.06 -5.41
N ALA A 17 8.49 -0.85 -6.03
CA ALA A 17 9.69 -1.37 -5.38
C ALA A 17 10.67 -0.25 -4.99
N GLU A 18 10.83 0.78 -5.81
CA GLU A 18 11.70 1.93 -5.52
C GLU A 18 11.26 2.71 -4.27
N LYS A 19 9.95 2.77 -4.03
CA LYS A 19 9.38 3.44 -2.85
C LYS A 19 9.68 2.69 -1.55
N LEU A 20 10.01 1.40 -1.58
CA LEU A 20 10.18 0.60 -0.37
C LEU A 20 11.51 0.84 0.35
N THR A 21 11.43 0.82 1.67
CA THR A 21 12.59 0.89 2.57
C THR A 21 12.90 -0.47 3.20
N GLY A 22 14.19 -0.77 3.37
CA GLY A 22 14.70 -2.03 3.92
C GLY A 22 14.79 -3.16 2.89
N GLU A 23 14.85 -4.40 3.39
CA GLU A 23 14.93 -5.62 2.56
C GLU A 23 13.69 -5.73 1.66
N LYS A 24 13.93 -5.82 0.34
CA LYS A 24 12.89 -5.97 -0.69
C LYS A 24 13.34 -6.89 -1.83
N ARG A 25 12.37 -7.49 -2.52
CA ARG A 25 12.59 -8.33 -3.69
C ARG A 25 11.38 -8.24 -4.61
N LEU A 26 11.63 -7.96 -5.90
CA LEU A 26 10.63 -8.06 -6.94
C LEU A 26 10.87 -9.37 -7.71
N ALA A 27 9.84 -10.19 -7.87
CA ALA A 27 9.93 -11.46 -8.60
C ALA A 27 8.82 -11.54 -9.64
N SER A 28 9.15 -11.88 -10.88
CA SER A 28 8.14 -12.24 -11.87
C SER A 28 7.74 -13.70 -11.72
N GLU A 29 6.47 -13.98 -11.95
CA GLU A 29 5.89 -15.32 -12.00
C GLU A 29 5.04 -15.42 -13.26
N ARG A 30 5.17 -16.53 -14.00
CA ARG A 30 4.40 -16.76 -15.22
C ARG A 30 3.41 -17.89 -14.97
N ASP A 31 2.14 -17.54 -14.96
CA ASP A 31 1.05 -18.52 -15.01
C ASP A 31 0.45 -18.52 -16.41
N SER A 32 0.68 -19.61 -17.14
CA SER A 32 0.19 -19.79 -18.51
C SER A 32 0.62 -18.66 -19.45
N THR A 33 -0.28 -17.76 -19.84
CA THR A 33 0.01 -16.62 -20.74
C THR A 33 0.19 -15.30 -19.99
N VAL A 34 -0.02 -15.28 -18.68
CA VAL A 34 0.05 -14.07 -17.87
C VAL A 34 1.38 -14.05 -17.10
N THR A 35 2.02 -12.89 -17.08
CA THR A 35 3.15 -12.63 -16.18
C THR A 35 2.67 -11.68 -15.10
N ILE A 36 2.88 -12.04 -13.86
CA ILE A 36 2.63 -11.20 -12.69
C ILE A 36 3.95 -10.86 -12.01
N TYR A 37 3.95 -9.79 -11.23
CA TYR A 37 5.11 -9.25 -10.55
C TYR A 37 4.81 -9.17 -9.05
N ASN A 38 5.37 -10.11 -8.30
CA ASN A 38 5.21 -10.23 -6.86
C ASN A 38 6.26 -9.36 -6.14
N LEU A 39 5.80 -8.30 -5.48
CA LEU A 39 6.62 -7.41 -4.67
C LEU A 39 6.68 -7.89 -3.22
N PHE A 40 7.85 -8.35 -2.80
CA PHE A 40 8.15 -8.74 -1.43
C PHE A 40 8.92 -7.62 -0.71
N GLY A 41 8.62 -7.43 0.57
CA GLY A 41 9.32 -6.47 1.41
C GLY A 41 9.05 -6.66 2.90
N ILE A 42 9.43 -5.66 3.69
CA ILE A 42 9.12 -5.60 5.13
C ILE A 42 7.69 -5.05 5.31
N PRO A 43 6.76 -5.80 5.92
CA PRO A 43 5.37 -5.37 6.15
C PRO A 43 5.31 -4.36 7.31
N SER A 44 5.74 -3.13 7.04
CA SER A 44 5.71 -2.02 8.00
C SER A 44 4.68 -0.99 7.58
N TRP A 45 4.12 -0.26 8.55
CA TRP A 45 3.21 0.86 8.28
C TRP A 45 3.80 1.89 7.31
N GLY A 46 5.11 2.15 7.42
CA GLY A 46 5.80 3.06 6.50
C GLY A 46 5.85 2.54 5.07
N ASN A 47 6.04 1.24 4.86
CA ASN A 47 6.04 0.65 3.52
C ASN A 47 4.62 0.56 2.96
N PHE A 48 3.63 0.18 3.77
CA PHE A 48 2.22 0.19 3.36
C PHE A 48 1.74 1.59 2.95
N HIS A 49 2.11 2.63 3.70
CA HIS A 49 1.79 4.01 3.33
C HIS A 49 2.45 4.41 2.00
N ARG A 50 3.70 4.03 1.76
CA ARG A 50 4.41 4.32 0.50
C ARG A 50 3.84 3.55 -0.70
N LEU A 51 3.24 2.40 -0.47
CA LEU A 51 2.50 1.62 -1.47
C LEU A 51 1.03 2.09 -1.63
N GLY A 52 0.58 3.10 -0.88
CA GLY A 52 -0.81 3.57 -0.93
C GLY A 52 -1.82 2.57 -0.35
N MET A 53 -1.38 1.62 0.46
CA MET A 53 -2.23 0.56 1.01
C MET A 53 -3.03 1.02 2.23
N TYR A 54 -4.13 0.31 2.50
CA TYR A 54 -4.96 0.44 3.70
C TYR A 54 -5.45 1.87 3.98
N ARG A 55 -5.60 2.70 2.93
CA ARG A 55 -6.07 4.09 3.03
C ARG A 55 -5.27 4.92 4.05
N LEU A 56 -4.00 4.60 4.28
CA LEU A 56 -3.18 5.26 5.31
C LEU A 56 -2.91 6.73 5.01
N GLY A 57 -2.82 7.09 3.72
CA GLY A 57 -2.73 8.50 3.29
C GLY A 57 -4.00 9.27 3.65
N GLU A 58 -5.17 8.73 3.29
CA GLU A 58 -6.47 9.31 3.66
C GLU A 58 -6.61 9.44 5.18
N LEU A 59 -6.20 8.43 5.94
CA LEU A 59 -6.24 8.46 7.40
C LEU A 59 -5.37 9.60 7.96
N LYS A 60 -4.16 9.78 7.42
CA LYS A 60 -3.27 10.88 7.83
C LYS A 60 -3.92 12.24 7.59
N ASP A 61 -4.48 12.45 6.40
CA ASP A 61 -5.13 13.72 6.04
C ASP A 61 -6.39 13.96 6.86
N LEU A 62 -7.17 12.90 7.13
CA LEU A 62 -8.33 12.93 7.99
C LEU A 62 -7.96 13.34 9.42
N LEU A 63 -6.93 12.71 10.00
CA LEU A 63 -6.45 13.00 11.35
C LEU A 63 -5.86 14.42 11.49
N ALA A 64 -5.28 14.98 10.43
CA ALA A 64 -4.74 16.34 10.43
C ALA A 64 -5.82 17.41 10.72
N ARG A 65 -7.09 17.12 10.38
CA ARG A 65 -8.25 18.00 10.60
C ARG A 65 -9.21 17.50 11.68
N ARG A 66 -8.72 16.69 12.62
CA ARG A 66 -9.51 16.05 13.69
C ARG A 66 -10.34 17.00 14.54
N THR A 67 -9.85 18.20 14.81
CA THR A 67 -10.57 19.21 15.61
C THR A 67 -11.83 19.75 14.93
N ALA A 68 -11.93 19.61 13.61
CA ALA A 68 -13.05 20.10 12.81
C ALA A 68 -13.86 18.96 12.16
N TRP A 69 -13.75 17.74 12.68
CA TRP A 69 -14.46 16.59 12.13
C TRP A 69 -15.96 16.77 12.14
N GLN A 70 -16.56 16.50 10.99
CA GLN A 70 -17.99 16.33 10.83
C GLN A 70 -18.38 14.86 11.00
N GLN A 71 -19.68 14.59 11.02
CA GLN A 71 -20.20 13.21 11.14
C GLN A 71 -19.66 12.30 10.02
N ILE A 72 -19.49 12.83 8.80
CA ILE A 72 -18.90 12.10 7.68
C ILE A 72 -17.44 11.72 7.94
N ASP A 73 -16.66 12.58 8.60
CA ASP A 73 -15.27 12.31 8.93
C ASP A 73 -15.15 11.22 9.99
N GLN A 74 -16.06 11.22 10.97
CA GLN A 74 -16.14 10.17 11.98
C GLN A 74 -16.53 8.82 11.36
N ALA A 75 -17.47 8.82 10.40
CA ALA A 75 -17.85 7.61 9.67
C ALA A 75 -16.71 7.07 8.82
N ASN A 76 -16.01 7.94 8.07
CA ASN A 76 -14.85 7.56 7.27
C ASN A 76 -13.71 7.03 8.15
N HIS A 77 -13.45 7.66 9.30
CA HIS A 77 -12.46 7.15 10.24
C HIS A 77 -12.85 5.75 10.73
N ALA A 78 -14.10 5.55 11.15
CA ALA A 78 -14.60 4.26 11.62
C ALA A 78 -14.48 3.16 10.55
N GLU A 79 -14.73 3.50 9.28
CA GLU A 79 -14.54 2.58 8.16
C GLU A 79 -13.06 2.19 7.96
N ILE A 80 -12.14 3.16 8.06
CA ILE A 80 -10.71 2.91 7.85
C ILE A 80 -10.10 2.05 8.97
N ILE A 81 -10.60 2.15 10.20
CA ILE A 81 -10.04 1.43 11.37
C ILE A 81 -10.75 0.11 11.71
N ALA A 82 -11.83 -0.23 11.02
CA ALA A 82 -12.59 -1.47 11.23
C ALA A 82 -11.83 -2.70 10.71
#